data_AF-A0A0H4IRD3-F1
#
_entry.id   AF-A0A0H4IRD3-F1
#
_cell.length_a   1.000
_cell.length_b   1.000
_cell.length_c   1.000
_cell.angle_alpha   90.00
_cell.angle_beta   90.00
_cell.angle_gamma   90.00
#
_symmetry.space_group_name_H-M   'P 1'
#
loop_
_entity.id
_entity.type
_entity.pdbx_description
1 polymer ?
#
loop_
_entity_poly.entity_id
_entity_poly.type
_entity_poly.pdbx_seq_one_letter_code
_entity_poly.pdbx_strand_id
1 'polypeptide(L)'
;LTGNLAKFAQHATVAHIDIDPAEIGKNVPTKIPVVGSAKEALSELISQNGKKPEIDEWTTQLTAWNEEFPLRYTHEEGVLKPQRVIQMLHEKTNGEAIVTTDVG
;
A
#
# COMPACT_ATOMS: atom_id res chain seq x y z
N LEU A 1 2.90 10.84 3.76
CA LEU A 1 4.02 11.63 3.19
C LEU A 1 4.89 10.72 2.33
N THR A 2 5.26 11.14 1.13
CA THR A 2 6.09 10.40 0.16
C THR A 2 7.61 10.51 0.43
N GLY A 3 8.01 11.10 1.57
CA GLY A 3 9.41 11.45 1.83
C GLY A 3 9.89 12.55 0.89
N ASN A 4 11.05 12.36 0.26
CA ASN A 4 11.58 13.30 -0.73
C ASN A 4 10.93 13.08 -2.11
N LEU A 5 10.07 14.01 -2.53
CA LEU A 5 9.35 13.95 -3.81
C LEU A 5 10.27 13.80 -5.02
N ALA A 6 11.46 14.40 -5.02
CA ALA A 6 12.39 14.28 -6.14
C ALA A 6 12.95 12.86 -6.31
N LYS A 7 12.90 12.04 -5.25
CA LYS A 7 13.34 10.63 -5.25
C LYS A 7 12.17 9.64 -5.31
N PHE A 8 10.94 10.12 -5.22
CA PHE A 8 9.76 9.27 -5.22
C PHE A 8 9.39 8.85 -6.64
N ALA A 9 9.33 7.54 -6.89
CA ALA A 9 8.83 6.95 -8.14
C ALA A 9 9.44 7.55 -9.42
N GLN A 10 10.75 7.86 -9.41
CA GLN A 10 11.43 8.64 -10.46
C GLN A 10 11.30 8.08 -11.89
N HIS A 11 11.07 6.78 -12.02
CA HIS A 11 10.98 6.08 -13.30
C HIS A 11 9.57 5.55 -13.60
N ALA A 12 8.57 5.96 -12.81
CA ALA A 12 7.21 5.47 -12.95
C ALA A 12 6.38 6.35 -13.91
N THR A 13 5.47 5.71 -14.64
CA THR A 13 4.30 6.40 -15.21
C THR A 13 3.20 6.42 -14.16
N VAL A 14 2.82 7.61 -13.69
CA VAL A 14 1.83 7.77 -12.62
C VAL A 14 0.43 7.91 -13.21
N ALA A 15 -0.42 6.92 -12.90
CA ALA A 15 -1.86 7.01 -13.04
C ALA A 15 -2.47 7.30 -11.66
N HIS A 16 -3.34 8.30 -11.57
CA HIS A 16 -3.93 8.75 -10.30
C HIS A 16 -5.44 8.89 -10.45
N ILE A 17 -6.17 8.15 -9.60
CA ILE A 17 -7.62 8.16 -9.53
C ILE A 17 -8.01 8.83 -8.21
N ASP A 18 -8.61 10.01 -8.28
CA ASP A 18 -9.08 10.75 -7.10
C ASP A 18 -10.44 11.40 -7.40
N ILE A 19 -11.32 11.48 -6.41
CA ILE A 19 -12.62 12.13 -6.57
C ILE A 19 -12.49 13.66 -6.52
N ASP A 20 -11.46 14.17 -5.83
CA ASP A 20 -11.16 15.60 -5.76
C ASP A 20 -10.13 15.99 -6.84
N PRO A 21 -10.51 16.80 -7.84
CA PRO A 21 -9.58 17.27 -8.86
C PRO A 21 -8.40 18.06 -8.28
N ALA A 22 -8.52 18.65 -7.09
CA ALA A 22 -7.45 19.43 -6.47
C ALA A 22 -6.27 18.57 -5.97
N GLU A 23 -6.47 17.26 -5.74
CA GLU A 23 -5.40 16.36 -5.32
C GLU A 23 -4.61 15.77 -6.50
N ILE A 24 -5.21 15.75 -7.70
CA ILE A 24 -4.55 15.28 -8.93
C ILE A 24 -3.38 16.20 -9.28
N GLY A 25 -2.16 15.65 -9.35
CA GLY A 25 -0.97 16.42 -9.71
C GLY A 25 -0.46 17.37 -8.61
N LYS A 26 -1.11 17.45 -7.45
CA LYS A 26 -0.77 18.39 -6.37
C LYS A 26 0.66 18.21 -5.85
N ASN A 27 1.06 16.96 -5.59
CA ASN A 27 2.38 16.63 -5.05
C ASN A 27 3.24 15.82 -6.04
N VAL A 28 2.62 14.94 -6.82
CA VAL A 28 3.29 14.04 -7.76
C VAL A 28 2.74 14.30 -9.16
N PRO A 29 3.57 14.69 -10.15
CA PRO A 29 3.14 14.85 -11.52
C PRO A 29 2.43 13.60 -12.05
N THR A 30 1.20 13.77 -12.50
CA THR A 30 0.33 12.68 -12.93
C THR A 30 0.23 12.67 -14.45
N LYS A 31 0.53 11.52 -15.08
CA LYS A 31 0.45 11.37 -16.54
C LYS A 31 -0.93 10.91 -17.00
N ILE A 32 -1.61 10.11 -16.17
CA ILE A 32 -2.92 9.53 -16.49
C ILE A 32 -3.89 9.90 -15.34
N PRO A 33 -4.51 11.09 -15.38
CA PRO A 33 -5.45 11.53 -14.34
C PRO A 33 -6.85 10.96 -14.60
N VAL A 34 -7.51 10.48 -13.54
CA VAL A 34 -8.92 10.08 -13.56
C VAL A 34 -9.61 10.77 -12.39
N VAL A 35 -10.51 11.71 -12.67
CA VAL A 35 -11.29 12.39 -11.63
C VAL A 35 -12.61 11.65 -11.45
N GLY A 36 -12.81 11.03 -10.29
CA GLY A 36 -14.05 10.33 -9.97
C GLY A 36 -13.92 9.25 -8.89
N SER A 37 -14.99 8.48 -8.72
CA SER A 37 -15.04 7.37 -7.78
C SER A 37 -14.04 6.28 -8.17
N ALA A 38 -13.08 5.98 -7.29
CA ALA A 38 -12.13 4.89 -7.50
C ALA A 38 -12.82 3.53 -7.71
N LYS A 39 -13.97 3.31 -7.05
CA LYS A 39 -14.77 2.09 -7.22
C LYS A 39 -15.29 1.94 -8.65
N GLU A 40 -15.82 3.01 -9.21
CA GLU A 40 -16.38 3.01 -10.57
C GLU A 40 -15.26 2.90 -11.61
N ALA A 41 -14.18 3.67 -11.45
CA ALA A 41 -13.03 3.63 -12.33
C ALA A 41 -12.37 2.24 -12.39
N LEU A 42 -12.22 1.56 -11.23
CA LEU A 42 -11.69 0.19 -11.19
C LEU A 42 -12.67 -0.81 -11.81
N SER A 43 -13.97 -0.65 -11.59
CA SER A 43 -14.98 -1.54 -12.17
C SER A 43 -14.97 -1.45 -13.70
N GLU A 44 -14.85 -0.24 -14.24
CA GLU A 44 -14.69 -0.02 -15.68
C GLU A 44 -13.35 -0.58 -16.19
N LEU A 45 -12.24 -0.34 -15.50
CA LEU A 45 -10.94 -0.88 -15.92
C LEU A 45 -10.93 -2.42 -15.98
N ILE A 46 -11.60 -3.08 -15.04
CA ILE A 46 -11.75 -4.54 -15.02
C ILE A 46 -12.66 -5.01 -16.17
N SER A 47 -13.75 -4.29 -16.46
CA SER A 47 -14.71 -4.65 -17.53
C SER A 47 -14.06 -4.64 -18.92
N GLN A 48 -13.05 -3.78 -19.12
CA GLN A 48 -12.25 -3.73 -20.36
C GLN A 48 -11.49 -5.03 -20.64
N ASN A 49 -11.31 -5.91 -19.65
CA ASN A 49 -10.65 -7.21 -19.76
C ASN A 49 -9.31 -7.13 -20.53
N GLY A 50 -8.51 -6.12 -20.20
CA GLY A 50 -7.26 -5.82 -20.88
C GLY A 50 -6.24 -6.96 -20.79
N LYS A 51 -5.26 -6.93 -21.70
CA LYS A 51 -4.16 -7.90 -21.69
C LYS A 51 -3.39 -7.81 -20.36
N LYS A 52 -3.26 -8.93 -19.66
CA LYS A 52 -2.44 -9.03 -18.46
C LYS A 52 -0.96 -8.89 -18.84
N PRO A 53 -0.17 -8.06 -18.12
CA PRO A 53 1.26 -7.99 -18.32
C PRO A 53 1.94 -9.24 -17.75
N GLU A 54 3.06 -9.64 -18.35
CA GLU A 54 3.98 -10.62 -17.75
C GLU A 54 4.77 -9.91 -16.65
N ILE A 55 4.59 -10.33 -15.40
CA ILE A 55 5.18 -9.66 -14.22
C ILE A 55 5.92 -10.63 -13.30
N ASP A 56 6.24 -11.84 -13.76
CA ASP A 56 6.81 -12.91 -12.91
C ASP A 56 8.18 -12.55 -12.32
N GLU A 57 9.05 -11.90 -13.10
CA GLU A 57 10.34 -11.42 -12.59
C GLU A 57 10.15 -10.36 -11.50
N TRP A 58 9.17 -9.48 -11.69
CA TRP A 58 8.85 -8.43 -10.73
C TRP A 58 8.28 -9.00 -9.44
N THR A 59 7.33 -9.94 -9.52
CA THR A 59 6.75 -10.59 -8.33
C THR A 59 7.77 -11.46 -7.60
N THR A 60 8.69 -12.11 -8.32
CA THR A 60 9.83 -12.83 -7.73
C THR A 60 10.72 -11.90 -6.93
N GLN A 61 11.07 -10.74 -7.49
CA GLN A 61 11.89 -9.74 -6.79
C GLN A 61 11.21 -9.21 -5.52
N LEU A 62 9.90 -8.90 -5.60
CA LEU A 62 9.13 -8.44 -4.44
C LEU A 62 9.05 -9.50 -3.34
N THR A 63 8.89 -10.76 -3.71
CA THR A 63 8.86 -11.89 -2.76
C THR A 63 10.21 -12.01 -2.04
N ALA A 64 11.32 -11.96 -2.80
CA ALA A 64 12.66 -12.00 -2.22
C ALA A 64 12.90 -10.85 -1.23
N TRP A 65 12.50 -9.62 -1.56
CA TRP A 65 12.63 -8.49 -0.63
C TRP A 65 11.78 -8.64 0.62
N ASN A 66 10.57 -9.20 0.51
CA ASN A 66 9.70 -9.44 1.66
C ASN A 66 10.31 -10.49 2.61
N GLU A 67 11.00 -11.50 2.07
CA GLU A 67 11.72 -12.51 2.86
C GLU A 67 12.99 -11.96 3.50
N GLU A 68 13.74 -11.12 2.77
CA GLU A 68 14.98 -10.50 3.24
C GLU A 68 14.71 -9.45 4.33
N PHE A 69 13.70 -8.60 4.12
CA PHE A 69 13.36 -7.45 4.97
C PHE A 69 11.92 -7.47 5.52
N PRO A 70 11.48 -8.53 6.23
CA PRO A 70 10.16 -8.55 6.83
C PRO A 70 10.10 -7.63 8.04
N LEU A 71 8.88 -7.33 8.50
CA LEU A 71 8.67 -6.66 9.78
C LEU A 71 9.17 -7.53 10.93
N ARG A 72 10.28 -7.13 11.55
CA ARG A 72 10.93 -7.86 12.66
C ARG A 72 10.97 -7.01 13.92
N TYR A 73 10.88 -7.68 15.08
CA TYR A 73 11.17 -7.09 16.38
C TYR A 73 11.80 -8.17 17.28
N THR A 74 12.60 -7.75 18.26
CA THR A 74 13.28 -8.67 19.17
C THR A 74 12.33 -9.18 20.24
N HIS A 75 12.25 -10.50 20.39
CA HIS A 75 11.62 -11.11 21.56
C HIS A 75 12.58 -11.03 22.76
N GLU A 76 12.04 -10.69 23.92
CA GLU A 76 12.80 -10.62 25.17
C GLU A 76 11.96 -11.27 26.26
N GLU A 77 12.54 -12.25 26.94
CA GLU A 77 11.83 -13.02 27.95
C GLU A 77 11.39 -12.13 29.11
N GLY A 78 10.14 -12.29 29.54
CA GLY A 78 9.56 -11.46 30.60
C GLY A 78 9.16 -10.04 30.18
N VAL A 79 9.41 -9.62 28.92
CA VAL A 79 9.05 -8.28 28.42
C VAL A 79 7.98 -8.37 27.33
N LEU A 80 6.83 -7.75 27.58
CA LEU A 80 5.76 -7.63 26.58
C LEU A 80 6.04 -6.46 25.63
N LYS A 81 6.49 -6.78 24.40
CA LYS A 81 6.71 -5.78 23.35
C LYS A 81 5.37 -5.32 22.74
N PRO A 82 5.21 -4.02 22.38
CA PRO A 82 3.94 -3.52 21.83
C PRO A 82 3.54 -4.23 20.53
N GLN A 83 4.50 -4.57 19.68
CA GLN A 83 4.26 -5.36 18.46
C GLN A 83 3.61 -6.71 18.79
N ARG A 84 4.03 -7.37 19.88
CA ARG A 84 3.44 -8.63 20.33
C ARG A 84 2.00 -8.44 20.82
N VAL A 85 1.70 -7.34 21.49
CA VAL A 85 0.33 -7.03 21.94
C VAL A 85 -0.63 -6.92 20.75
N ILE A 86 -0.23 -6.18 19.71
CA ILE A 86 -1.05 -6.03 18.50
C ILE A 86 -1.21 -7.36 17.76
N GLN A 87 -0.15 -8.17 17.67
CA GLN A 87 -0.23 -9.52 17.10
C GLN A 87 -1.18 -10.43 17.88
N MET A 88 -1.11 -10.43 19.21
CA MET A 88 -2.01 -11.22 20.05
C MET A 88 -3.47 -10.79 19.88
N LEU A 89 -3.73 -9.48 19.74
CA LEU A 89 -5.08 -8.98 19.48
C LEU A 89 -5.59 -9.48 18.11
N HIS A 90 -4.76 -9.41 17.08
CA HIS A 90 -5.09 -9.96 15.76
C HIS A 90 -5.39 -11.46 15.83
N GLU A 91 -4.52 -12.25 16.48
CA GLU A 91 -4.70 -13.70 16.67
C GLU A 91 -6.01 -14.03 17.40
N LYS A 92 -6.40 -13.25 18.42
CA LYS A 92 -7.61 -13.50 19.21
C LYS A 92 -8.89 -13.03 18.55
N THR A 93 -8.80 -12.09 17.63
CA THR A 93 -9.95 -11.52 16.91
C THR A 93 -10.06 -12.06 15.49
N ASN A 94 -9.16 -12.96 15.08
CA ASN A 94 -8.99 -13.43 13.69
C ASN A 94 -8.87 -12.26 12.68
N GLY A 95 -8.39 -11.10 13.14
CA GLY A 95 -8.32 -9.88 12.33
C GLY A 95 -9.66 -9.21 12.02
N GLU A 96 -10.75 -9.59 12.69
CA GLU A 96 -12.09 -9.05 12.41
C GLU A 96 -12.49 -7.88 13.34
N ALA A 97 -11.63 -7.51 14.30
CA ALA A 97 -11.92 -6.39 15.19
C ALA A 97 -11.82 -5.02 14.49
N ILE A 98 -12.70 -4.11 14.88
CA ILE A 98 -12.57 -2.68 14.55
C ILE A 98 -11.47 -2.10 15.44
N VAL A 99 -10.44 -1.53 14.82
CA VAL A 99 -9.28 -0.93 15.52
C VAL A 99 -9.37 0.59 15.42
N THR A 100 -9.18 1.27 16.55
CA THR A 100 -9.02 2.73 16.63
C THR A 100 -7.71 3.03 17.38
N THR A 101 -7.02 4.11 17.01
CA THR A 101 -5.73 4.48 17.60
C THR A 101 -5.67 5.99 17.84
N ASP A 102 -4.96 6.40 18.88
CA ASP A 102 -4.45 7.77 18.99
C ASP A 102 -3.22 7.95 18.06
N VAL A 103 -2.42 9.01 18.29
CA VAL A 103 -1.21 9.32 17.53
C VAL A 103 0.04 8.82 18.26
N GLY A 104 0.95 8.16 17.56
CA GLY A 104 2.22 7.64 18.09
C GLY A 104 3.21 7.26 17.01
#